data_AF-A0A1R3W5T2-F1
#
_entry.id   AF-A0A1R3W5T2-F1
#
_cell.length_a   1.000
_cell.length_b   1.000
_cell.length_c   1.000
_cell.angle_alpha   90.00
_cell.angle_beta   90.00
_cell.angle_gamma   90.00
#
_symmetry.space_group_name_H-M   'P 1'
#
loop_
_entity.id
_entity.type
_entity.pdbx_description
1 polymer ?
#
loop_
_entity_poly.entity_id
_entity_poly.type
_entity_poly.pdbx_seq_one_letter_code
_entity_poly.pdbx_strand_id
1 'polypeptide(L)'
;MKSRFMAWPARLFALVVASVNLAAAGPLSGFYDFLDTQPTPEAFEEAYPHIWLILPGDFQTREFCTNSYRFFAELDDAGRIVGGDLE
;
A
#
# COMPACT_ATOMS: atom_id res chain seq x y z
N MET A 1 5.66 28.36 -12.03
CA MET A 1 6.22 27.36 -11.09
C MET A 1 6.13 25.99 -11.76
N LYS A 2 7.26 25.42 -12.18
CA LYS A 2 7.31 24.10 -12.82
C LYS A 2 7.43 23.04 -11.74
N SER A 3 6.33 22.35 -11.45
CA SER A 3 6.33 21.19 -10.55
C SER A 3 7.15 20.08 -11.20
N ARG A 4 8.13 19.58 -10.46
CA ARG A 4 9.07 18.54 -10.88
C ARG A 4 8.37 17.20 -10.64
N PHE A 5 7.61 16.75 -11.62
CA PHE A 5 7.10 15.38 -11.65
C PHE A 5 8.29 14.42 -11.68
N MET A 6 8.46 13.71 -10.57
CA MET A 6 9.49 12.69 -10.38
C MET A 6 9.12 11.50 -11.27
N ALA A 7 9.85 11.34 -12.38
CA ALA A 7 9.67 10.22 -13.29
C ALA A 7 10.13 8.93 -12.61
N TRP A 8 9.20 8.03 -12.32
CA TRP A 8 9.51 6.65 -11.94
C TRP A 8 9.46 5.78 -13.20
N PRO A 9 10.51 5.01 -13.55
CA PRO A 9 10.49 4.18 -14.73
C PRO A 9 9.66 2.91 -14.48
N ALA A 10 8.68 2.66 -15.35
CA ALA A 10 7.92 1.42 -15.42
C ALA A 10 8.89 0.22 -15.53
N ARG A 11 8.80 -0.72 -14.58
CA ARG A 11 9.50 -2.00 -14.63
C ARG A 11 8.52 -3.15 -14.41
N LEU A 12 8.31 -3.88 -15.51
CA LEU A 12 8.01 -5.31 -15.67
C LEU A 12 7.52 -6.11 -14.45
N PHE A 13 6.29 -6.60 -14.60
CA PHE A 13 5.73 -7.89 -14.16
C PHE A 13 6.62 -8.77 -13.28
N ALA A 14 6.21 -8.95 -12.02
CA ALA A 14 6.71 -10.01 -11.16
C ALA A 14 5.53 -10.83 -10.60
N LEU A 15 5.47 -12.09 -11.00
CA LEU A 15 4.82 -13.17 -10.26
C LEU A 15 5.58 -13.30 -8.93
N VAL A 16 5.00 -12.91 -7.79
CA VAL A 16 5.69 -12.99 -6.50
C VAL A 16 5.23 -14.19 -5.70
N VAL A 17 6.15 -15.17 -5.66
CA VAL A 17 6.31 -16.18 -4.63
C VAL A 17 6.31 -15.51 -3.25
N ALA A 18 5.51 -16.05 -2.32
CA ALA A 18 5.47 -15.65 -0.91
C ALA A 18 6.88 -15.55 -0.33
N SER A 19 7.41 -14.33 -0.25
CA SER A 19 8.73 -14.05 0.29
C SER A 19 8.57 -13.79 1.78
N VAL A 20 8.93 -14.77 2.59
CA VAL A 20 8.98 -14.65 4.05
C VAL A 20 10.21 -13.83 4.43
N ASN A 21 10.03 -12.51 4.59
CA ASN A 21 11.06 -11.64 5.16
C ASN A 21 10.98 -11.67 6.69
N LEU A 22 11.88 -12.41 7.32
CA LEU A 22 12.01 -12.55 8.77
C LEU A 22 12.95 -11.46 9.34
N ALA A 23 12.54 -10.18 9.33
CA ALA A 23 13.25 -9.12 10.06
C ALA A 23 12.43 -7.83 10.26
N ALA A 24 11.29 -7.92 10.95
CA ALA A 24 10.72 -6.89 11.82
C ALA A 24 9.55 -7.55 12.56
N ALA A 25 9.72 -7.97 13.82
CA ALA A 25 8.64 -8.66 14.54
C ALA A 25 7.54 -7.65 14.93
N GLY A 26 6.64 -7.35 13.99
CA GLY A 26 5.55 -6.40 14.17
C GLY A 26 4.55 -6.45 13.01
N PRO A 27 3.36 -5.87 13.20
CA PRO A 27 2.25 -5.93 12.24
C PRO A 27 2.57 -5.31 10.85
N LEU A 28 3.66 -4.57 10.72
CA LEU A 28 4.09 -3.91 9.48
C LEU A 28 5.33 -4.56 8.83
N SER A 29 5.69 -5.78 9.24
CA SER A 29 6.84 -6.49 8.67
C SER A 29 6.69 -6.65 7.16
N GLY A 30 7.74 -6.30 6.41
CA GLY A 30 7.78 -6.45 4.95
C GLY A 30 6.76 -5.58 4.20
N PHE A 31 6.14 -4.59 4.85
CA PHE A 31 5.06 -3.79 4.25
C PHE A 31 5.48 -3.08 2.97
N TYR A 32 6.59 -2.35 3.00
CA TYR A 32 7.08 -1.63 1.82
C TYR A 32 7.57 -2.58 0.73
N ASP A 33 8.21 -3.70 1.09
CA ASP A 33 8.61 -4.74 0.13
C ASP A 33 7.38 -5.36 -0.57
N PHE A 34 6.26 -5.51 0.15
CA PHE A 34 4.99 -5.97 -0.42
C PHE A 34 4.37 -4.93 -1.35
N LEU A 35 4.39 -3.64 -0.99
CA LEU A 35 3.90 -2.56 -1.85
C LEU A 35 4.66 -2.47 -3.18
N ASP A 36 5.98 -2.72 -3.17
CA ASP A 36 6.80 -2.76 -4.38
C ASP A 36 6.34 -3.82 -5.40
N THR A 37 5.56 -4.82 -4.96
CA THR A 37 4.96 -5.84 -5.85
C THR A 37 3.72 -5.36 -6.61
N GLN A 38 3.26 -4.13 -6.35
CA GLN A 38 2.04 -3.55 -6.90
C GLN A 38 0.80 -4.44 -6.69
N PRO A 39 0.46 -4.74 -5.43
CA PRO A 39 -0.64 -5.64 -5.09
C PRO A 39 -1.99 -5.04 -5.51
N THR A 40 -2.98 -5.91 -5.71
CA THR A 40 -4.38 -5.47 -5.79
C THR A 40 -4.88 -5.11 -4.38
N PRO A 41 -5.93 -4.28 -4.26
CA PRO A 41 -6.59 -4.02 -2.98
C PRO A 41 -6.97 -5.31 -2.23
N GLU A 42 -7.54 -6.29 -2.93
CA GLU A 42 -7.90 -7.59 -2.36
C GLU A 42 -6.69 -8.34 -1.78
N ALA A 43 -5.58 -8.40 -2.53
CA ALA A 43 -4.36 -9.04 -2.06
C ALA A 43 -3.75 -8.32 -0.84
N PHE A 44 -3.92 -7.00 -0.76
CA PHE A 44 -3.47 -6.21 0.38
C PHE A 44 -4.31 -6.51 1.63
N GLU A 45 -5.64 -6.55 1.52
CA GLU A 45 -6.53 -6.87 2.63
C GLU A 45 -6.31 -8.28 3.18
N GLU A 46 -5.96 -9.25 2.32
CA GLU A 46 -5.58 -10.60 2.74
C GLU A 46 -4.24 -10.62 3.50
N ALA A 47 -3.25 -9.85 3.04
CA ALA A 47 -1.90 -9.82 3.63
C ALA A 47 -1.83 -9.02 4.94
N TYR A 48 -2.59 -7.91 5.04
CA TYR A 48 -2.57 -6.98 6.17
C TYR A 48 -3.99 -6.67 6.67
N PRO A 49 -4.74 -7.67 7.17
CA PRO A 49 -6.15 -7.50 7.57
C PRO A 49 -6.37 -6.54 8.77
N HIS A 50 -5.30 -6.21 9.49
CA HIS A 50 -5.30 -5.26 10.61
C HIS A 50 -5.01 -3.81 10.20
N ILE A 51 -4.69 -3.56 8.93
CA ILE A 51 -4.53 -2.23 8.37
C ILE A 51 -5.81 -1.88 7.63
N TRP A 52 -6.40 -0.73 7.96
CA TRP A 52 -7.55 -0.23 7.23
C TRP A 52 -7.08 0.36 5.90
N LEU A 53 -7.33 -0.36 4.81
CA LEU A 53 -7.11 0.13 3.46
C LEU A 53 -8.18 1.17 3.11
N ILE A 54 -7.74 2.34 2.67
CA ILE A 54 -8.59 3.45 2.23
C ILE A 54 -8.24 3.73 0.77
N LEU A 55 -9.22 3.58 -0.13
CA LEU A 55 -9.03 3.75 -1.56
C LEU A 55 -9.35 5.18 -2.02
N PRO A 56 -8.81 5.61 -3.17
CA PRO A 56 -9.18 6.90 -3.75
C PRO A 56 -10.69 7.00 -3.98
N GLY A 57 -11.32 8.03 -3.42
CA GLY A 57 -12.76 8.25 -3.51
C GLY A 57 -13.58 7.69 -2.35
N ASP A 58 -12.95 6.95 -1.42
CA ASP A 58 -13.61 6.56 -0.18
C ASP A 58 -13.89 7.81 0.68
N PHE A 59 -15.12 7.90 1.18
CA PHE A 59 -15.49 8.94 2.13
C PHE A 59 -15.12 8.50 3.54
N GLN A 60 -14.15 9.19 4.15
CA GLN A 60 -13.72 8.94 5.52
C GLN A 60 -13.91 10.18 6.39
N THR A 61 -14.52 10.01 7.56
CA THR A 61 -14.52 11.03 8.62
C THR A 61 -13.16 10.96 9.33
N ARG A 62 -12.48 12.11 9.51
CA ARG A 62 -11.22 12.19 10.29
C ARG A 62 -11.49 12.09 11.80
N GLU A 63 -12.33 11.15 12.20
CA GLU A 63 -12.58 10.85 13.60
C GLU A 63 -11.33 10.21 14.21
N PHE A 64 -11.09 10.52 15.47
CA PHE A 64 -9.89 10.13 16.20
C PHE A 64 -9.89 8.60 16.43
N CYS A 65 -9.23 7.85 15.55
CA CYS A 65 -9.05 6.41 15.70
C CYS A 65 -7.78 6.15 16.51
N THR A 66 -7.92 5.95 17.81
CA THR A 66 -6.80 5.78 18.74
C THR A 66 -5.96 4.52 18.48
N ASN A 67 -6.39 3.57 17.63
CA ASN A 67 -5.75 2.25 17.58
C ASN A 67 -5.90 1.45 16.26
N SER A 68 -5.94 2.10 15.10
CA SER A 68 -5.99 1.39 13.81
C SER A 68 -5.01 2.01 12.83
N TYR A 69 -4.07 1.20 12.32
CA TYR A 69 -3.23 1.60 11.19
C TYR A 69 -4.13 1.86 10.00
N ARG A 70 -3.94 2.99 9.33
CA ARG A 70 -4.69 3.34 8.12
C ARG A 70 -3.73 3.52 6.98
N PHE A 71 -4.03 2.91 5.85
CA PHE A 71 -3.23 3.06 4.64
C PHE A 71 -4.09 3.71 3.56
N PHE A 72 -3.75 4.95 3.22
CA PHE A 72 -4.38 5.71 2.16
C PHE A 72 -3.68 5.37 0.85
N ALA A 73 -4.25 4.46 0.07
CA ALA A 73 -3.61 3.91 -1.10
C ALA A 73 -3.71 4.85 -2.32
N GLU A 74 -2.63 4.90 -3.09
CA GLU A 74 -2.62 5.42 -4.44
C GLU A 74 -2.72 4.24 -5.42
N LEU A 75 -3.60 4.38 -6.43
CA LEU A 75 -3.82 3.34 -7.43
C LEU A 75 -3.32 3.78 -8.81
N ASP A 76 -2.86 2.83 -9.62
CA ASP A 76 -2.64 3.03 -11.05
C ASP A 76 -3.94 2.93 -11.88
N ASP A 77 -3.82 3.12 -13.19
CA ASP A 77 -4.93 3.01 -14.15
C ASP A 77 -5.56 1.60 -14.19
N ALA A 78 -4.85 0.58 -13.69
CA ALA A 78 -5.30 -0.80 -13.61
C ALA A 78 -5.89 -1.16 -12.23
N GLY A 79 -5.94 -0.21 -11.29
CA GLY A 79 -6.45 -0.41 -9.94
C GLY A 79 -5.47 -1.12 -8.98
N ARG A 80 -4.18 -1.17 -9.30
CA ARG A 80 -3.13 -1.72 -8.42
C ARG A 80 -2.58 -0.65 -7.52
N ILE A 81 -2.22 -1.03 -6.29
CA ILE A 81 -1.59 -0.15 -5.33
C ILE A 81 -0.18 0.16 -5.80
N VAL A 82 0.13 1.44 -6.01
CA VAL A 82 1.48 1.90 -6.41
C VAL A 82 2.17 2.73 -5.34
N GLY A 83 1.46 3.08 -4.27
CA GLY A 83 1.96 3.91 -3.19
C GLY A 83 0.87 4.25 -2.18
N GLY A 84 1.17 5.18 -1.29
CA GLY A 84 0.22 5.66 -0.30
C GLY A 84 0.88 6.16 0.98
N ASP A 85 0.05 6.68 1.88
CA ASP A 85 0.45 7.16 3.20
C ASP A 85 -0.05 6.19 4.29
N LEU A 86 0.86 5.75 5.15
CA LEU A 86 0.56 4.93 6.32
C LEU A 86 0.49 5.82 7.57
N GLU A 87 -0.68 5.85 8.24
CA GLU A 87 -0.96 6.56 9.50
C GLU A 87 -1.15 5.60 10.68
#